data_AF-A0A1X0T1Q1-F1
#
_entry.id   AF-A0A1X0T1Q1-F1
#
_cell.length_a   1.000
_cell.length_b   1.000
_cell.length_c   1.000
_cell.angle_alpha   90.00
_cell.angle_beta   90.00
_cell.angle_gamma   90.00
#
_symmetry.space_group_name_H-M   'P 1'
#
loop_
_entity.id
_entity.type
_entity.pdbx_description
1 polymer ?
#
loop_
_entity_poly.entity_id
_entity_poly.type
_entity_poly.pdbx_seq_one_letter_code
_entity_poly.pdbx_strand_id
1 'polypeptide(L)'
;MRRRPLARLSIMVAIIASGFGLQVTPTLAAEPAASDVAALRTCLEGSDEAACIGTLSDPCQERPDGSTTMGIAACLQEEQEAWDVILNERYKDAMSDARATDERLPEMGIDPDAAETLRAAQRAWIAYRDAECQRLYVANSEGTIRSIVYASCLNEMTARRAIDLRPQEM
;
A
#
# COMPACT_ATOMS: atom_id res chain seq x y z
N MET A 1 -78.48 -12.87 -1.99
CA MET A 1 -78.53 -13.56 -3.30
C MET A 1 -77.19 -13.33 -4.01
N ARG A 2 -76.52 -14.42 -4.40
CA ARG A 2 -75.51 -14.53 -5.48
C ARG A 2 -74.08 -13.95 -5.32
N ARG A 3 -73.18 -14.95 -5.28
CA ARG A 3 -71.99 -15.18 -6.13
C ARG A 3 -70.64 -14.63 -5.63
N ARG A 4 -69.92 -15.50 -4.91
CA ARG A 4 -68.45 -15.48 -4.77
C ARG A 4 -67.80 -15.91 -6.10
N PRO A 5 -66.80 -15.18 -6.64
CA PRO A 5 -66.07 -15.61 -7.83
C PRO A 5 -65.04 -16.71 -7.49
N LEU A 6 -64.97 -17.69 -8.39
CA LEU A 6 -64.12 -18.87 -8.35
C LEU A 6 -62.63 -18.50 -8.51
N ALA A 7 -61.79 -19.02 -7.62
CA ALA A 7 -60.33 -18.93 -7.71
C ALA A 7 -59.81 -19.78 -8.88
N ARG A 8 -59.03 -19.17 -9.77
CA ARG A 8 -58.30 -19.85 -10.84
C ARG A 8 -56.99 -20.40 -10.28
N LEU A 9 -56.93 -21.71 -10.10
CA LEU A 9 -55.73 -22.44 -9.69
C LEU A 9 -54.77 -22.52 -10.89
N SER A 10 -53.67 -21.77 -10.84
CA SER A 10 -52.58 -21.87 -11.84
C SER A 10 -51.47 -22.73 -11.25
N ILE A 11 -51.20 -23.88 -11.88
CA ILE A 11 -50.11 -24.79 -11.51
C ILE A 11 -48.82 -24.23 -12.12
N MET A 12 -47.94 -23.68 -11.29
CA MET A 12 -46.56 -23.36 -11.68
C MET A 12 -45.71 -24.63 -11.55
N VAL A 13 -45.23 -25.14 -12.68
CA VAL A 13 -44.14 -26.13 -12.72
C VAL A 13 -42.82 -25.37 -12.56
N ALA A 14 -42.17 -25.51 -11.41
CA ALA A 14 -40.85 -24.95 -11.16
C ALA A 14 -39.78 -25.87 -11.74
N ILE A 15 -39.13 -25.45 -12.82
CA ILE A 15 -37.94 -26.10 -13.39
C ILE A 15 -36.74 -25.71 -12.51
N ILE A 16 -36.20 -26.66 -11.76
CA ILE A 16 -35.00 -26.46 -10.95
C ILE A 16 -33.78 -26.58 -11.88
N ALA A 17 -33.30 -25.46 -12.42
CA ALA A 17 -32.02 -25.39 -13.10
C ALA A 17 -30.91 -25.28 -12.05
N SER A 18 -30.35 -26.41 -11.63
CA SER A 18 -29.15 -26.46 -10.80
C SER A 18 -27.92 -26.08 -11.62
N GLY A 19 -27.67 -24.78 -11.76
CA GLY A 19 -26.40 -24.26 -12.28
C GLY A 19 -25.38 -24.12 -11.15
N PHE A 20 -24.44 -25.05 -11.04
CA PHE A 20 -23.28 -24.91 -10.15
C PHE A 20 -22.26 -24.01 -10.86
N GLY A 21 -22.38 -22.71 -10.66
CA GLY A 21 -21.43 -21.72 -11.17
C GLY A 21 -20.10 -21.84 -10.40
N LEU A 22 -19.01 -22.09 -11.13
CA LEU A 22 -17.65 -22.06 -10.58
C LEU A 22 -17.31 -20.62 -10.21
N GLN A 23 -17.43 -20.26 -8.93
CA GLN A 23 -17.03 -18.95 -8.44
C GLN A 23 -15.50 -18.91 -8.30
N VAL A 24 -14.84 -18.21 -9.22
CA VAL A 24 -13.44 -17.82 -9.06
C VAL A 24 -13.44 -16.59 -8.17
N THR A 25 -13.11 -16.75 -6.88
CA THR A 25 -12.82 -15.60 -6.03
C THR A 25 -11.45 -15.06 -6.44
N PRO A 26 -11.33 -13.79 -6.86
CA PRO A 26 -10.03 -13.18 -7.06
C PRO A 26 -9.28 -13.22 -5.73
N THR A 27 -8.06 -13.78 -5.74
CA THR A 27 -7.08 -13.55 -4.67
C THR A 27 -6.78 -12.05 -4.71
N LEU A 28 -7.33 -11.28 -3.77
CA LEU A 28 -6.72 -10.00 -3.42
C LEU A 28 -5.36 -10.30 -2.79
N ALA A 29 -4.36 -9.49 -3.12
CA ALA A 29 -3.11 -9.45 -2.37
C ALA A 29 -3.45 -9.33 -0.88
N ALA A 30 -2.72 -10.06 -0.02
CA ALA A 30 -2.90 -9.94 1.42
C ALA A 30 -2.72 -8.46 1.81
N GLU A 31 -3.70 -7.89 2.50
CA GLU A 31 -3.55 -6.55 3.06
C GLU A 31 -2.49 -6.59 4.17
N PRO A 32 -1.64 -5.55 4.30
CA PRO A 32 -0.67 -5.48 5.38
C PRO A 32 -1.36 -5.69 6.73
N ALA A 33 -0.72 -6.44 7.62
CA ALA A 33 -1.28 -6.70 8.93
C ALA A 33 -1.49 -5.37 9.68
N ALA A 34 -2.72 -5.13 10.14
CA ALA A 34 -3.07 -3.90 10.84
C ALA A 34 -2.22 -3.66 12.11
N SER A 35 -1.73 -4.73 12.74
CA SER A 35 -0.80 -4.66 13.87
C SER A 35 0.53 -4.03 13.50
N ASP A 36 1.01 -4.31 12.30
CA ASP A 36 2.34 -3.93 11.84
C ASP A 36 2.36 -2.43 11.54
N VAL A 37 1.32 -1.95 10.86
CA VAL A 37 1.07 -0.51 10.67
C VAL A 37 0.94 0.20 12.03
N ALA A 38 0.25 -0.40 13.00
CA ALA A 38 0.09 0.19 14.33
C ALA A 38 1.42 0.30 15.08
N ALA A 39 2.26 -0.74 15.07
CA ALA A 39 3.58 -0.72 15.68
C ALA A 39 4.48 0.33 15.04
N LEU A 40 4.43 0.46 13.71
CA LEU A 40 5.18 1.49 12.99
C LEU A 40 4.71 2.90 13.36
N ARG A 41 3.39 3.14 13.47
CA ARG A 41 2.85 4.42 13.94
C ARG A 41 3.32 4.77 15.34
N THR A 42 3.36 3.81 16.26
CA THR A 42 3.91 4.03 17.61
C THR A 42 5.37 4.44 17.56
N CYS A 43 6.19 3.85 16.67
CA CYS A 43 7.57 4.32 16.51
C CYS A 43 7.64 5.76 15.99
N LEU A 44 6.80 6.11 15.01
CA LEU A 44 6.76 7.44 14.38
C LEU A 44 6.34 8.59 15.32
N GLU A 45 5.89 8.29 16.54
CA GLU A 45 5.67 9.31 17.59
C GLU A 45 7.00 9.90 18.12
N GLY A 46 8.13 9.27 17.82
CA GLY A 46 9.47 9.75 18.17
C GLY A 46 9.96 10.93 17.30
N SER A 47 11.08 11.53 17.69
CA SER A 47 11.66 12.69 16.98
C SER A 47 12.49 12.34 15.74
N ASP A 48 12.90 11.08 15.60
CA ASP A 48 13.70 10.58 14.48
C ASP A 48 12.96 9.45 13.78
N GLU A 49 12.11 9.79 12.80
CA GLU A 49 11.34 8.80 12.04
C GLU A 49 12.22 7.83 11.25
N ALA A 50 13.46 8.23 10.90
CA ALA A 50 14.37 7.33 10.19
C ALA A 50 14.83 6.16 11.07
N ALA A 51 14.83 6.33 12.40
CA ALA A 51 15.10 5.26 13.36
C ALA A 51 14.00 4.18 13.40
N CYS A 52 12.84 4.42 12.76
CA CYS A 52 11.76 3.45 12.67
C CYS A 52 11.96 2.41 11.56
N ILE A 53 12.91 2.62 10.66
CA ILE A 53 13.27 1.60 9.67
C ILE A 53 13.93 0.44 10.42
N GLY A 54 13.37 -0.76 10.29
CA GLY A 54 13.75 -1.95 11.06
C GLY A 54 12.75 -2.33 12.16
N THR A 55 11.78 -1.48 12.50
CA THR A 55 10.83 -1.71 13.61
C THR A 55 10.14 -3.07 13.54
N LEU A 56 9.83 -3.54 12.33
CA LEU A 56 9.15 -4.81 12.10
C LEU A 56 10.12 -5.89 11.63
N SER A 57 11.02 -5.53 10.71
CA SER A 57 11.89 -6.49 10.05
C SER A 57 13.01 -7.00 10.95
N ASP A 58 13.55 -6.21 11.88
CA ASP A 58 14.62 -6.65 12.79
C ASP A 58 14.15 -7.76 13.75
N PRO A 59 13.10 -7.59 14.57
CA PRO A 59 12.61 -8.67 15.43
C PRO A 59 12.02 -9.84 14.63
N CYS A 60 11.61 -9.62 13.37
CA CYS A 60 11.21 -10.71 12.48
C CYS A 60 12.40 -11.62 12.12
N GLN A 61 13.56 -11.04 11.81
CA GLN A 61 14.76 -11.77 11.40
C GLN A 61 15.40 -12.60 12.53
N GLU A 62 15.10 -12.28 13.78
CA GLU A 62 15.54 -13.07 14.95
C GLU A 62 14.80 -14.40 15.10
N ARG A 63 13.68 -14.60 14.39
CA ARG A 63 12.92 -15.86 14.42
C ARG A 63 13.60 -16.94 13.57
N PRO A 64 13.43 -18.24 13.89
CA PRO A 64 14.07 -19.32 13.14
C PRO A 64 13.79 -19.30 11.63
N ASP A 65 12.55 -19.02 11.24
CA ASP A 65 12.11 -18.86 9.85
C ASP A 65 12.58 -17.54 9.23
N GLY A 66 12.56 -16.45 10.00
CA GLY A 66 13.00 -15.11 9.60
C GLY A 66 14.50 -14.97 9.34
N SER A 67 15.33 -15.87 9.88
CA SER A 67 16.80 -15.82 9.71
C SER A 67 17.32 -16.41 8.38
N THR A 68 16.45 -17.02 7.57
CA THR A 68 16.82 -17.58 6.27
C THR A 68 16.86 -16.50 5.18
N THR A 69 17.51 -16.73 4.04
CA THR A 69 17.52 -15.73 2.95
C THR A 69 16.12 -15.35 2.47
N MET A 70 15.21 -16.32 2.44
CA MET A 70 13.80 -16.08 2.09
C MET A 70 13.06 -15.41 3.24
N GLY A 71 13.33 -15.81 4.48
CA GLY A 71 12.76 -15.20 5.69
C GLY A 71 13.10 -13.73 5.84
N ILE A 72 14.38 -13.37 5.68
CA ILE A 72 14.85 -11.98 5.74
C ILE A 72 14.15 -11.13 4.68
N ALA A 73 14.06 -11.64 3.45
CA ALA A 73 13.37 -10.93 2.37
C ALA A 73 11.87 -10.75 2.66
N ALA A 74 11.22 -11.76 3.27
CA ALA A 74 9.82 -11.66 3.69
C ALA A 74 9.63 -10.65 4.82
N CYS A 75 10.47 -10.67 5.86
CA CYS A 75 10.45 -9.70 6.95
C CYS A 75 10.58 -8.25 6.45
N LEU A 76 11.47 -8.01 5.48
CA LEU A 76 11.65 -6.70 4.85
C LEU A 76 10.44 -6.29 4.00
N GLN A 77 9.79 -7.25 3.34
CA GLN A 77 8.58 -6.99 2.57
C GLN A 77 7.39 -6.64 3.47
N GLU A 78 7.20 -7.36 4.58
CA GLU A 78 6.15 -7.06 5.57
C GLU A 78 6.30 -5.63 6.11
N GLU A 79 7.52 -5.21 6.44
CA GLU A 79 7.77 -3.84 6.86
C GLU A 79 7.53 -2.83 5.73
N GLN A 80 7.94 -3.16 4.50
CA GLN A 80 7.72 -2.30 3.33
C GLN A 80 6.23 -2.07 3.06
N GLU A 81 5.40 -3.10 3.24
CA GLU A 81 3.94 -3.01 3.09
C GLU A 81 3.34 -2.10 4.18
N ALA A 82 3.83 -2.17 5.42
CA ALA A 82 3.43 -1.24 6.47
C ALA A 82 3.86 0.20 6.17
N TRP A 83 5.09 0.42 5.69
CA TRP A 83 5.55 1.73 5.23
C TRP A 83 4.76 2.26 4.04
N ASP A 84 4.29 1.40 3.12
CA ASP A 84 3.48 1.81 1.98
C ASP A 84 2.11 2.34 2.41
N VAL A 85 1.51 1.77 3.47
CA VAL A 85 0.29 2.33 4.08
C VAL A 85 0.54 3.76 4.56
N ILE A 86 1.61 3.96 5.35
CA ILE A 86 1.98 5.29 5.86
C ILE A 86 2.30 6.26 4.72
N LEU A 87 3.02 5.80 3.69
CA LEU A 87 3.35 6.59 2.51
C LEU A 87 2.07 7.07 1.79
N ASN A 88 1.10 6.19 1.58
CA ASN A 88 -0.15 6.54 0.90
C ASN A 88 -1.04 7.47 1.74
N GLU A 89 -1.02 7.34 3.06
CA GLU A 89 -1.68 8.27 3.98
C GLU A 89 -1.08 9.68 3.85
N ARG A 90 0.24 9.78 4.02
CA ARG A 90 0.98 11.04 3.93
C ARG A 90 0.90 11.69 2.55
N TYR A 91 0.89 10.90 1.49
CA TYR A 91 0.67 11.41 0.14
C TYR A 91 -0.72 12.05 -0.02
N LYS A 92 -1.77 11.51 0.62
CA LYS A 92 -3.11 12.14 0.58
C LYS A 92 -3.10 13.49 1.29
N ASP A 93 -2.43 13.58 2.44
CA ASP A 93 -2.29 14.83 3.19
C ASP A 93 -1.51 15.86 2.38
N ALA A 94 -0.34 15.48 1.85
CA ALA A 94 0.47 16.34 0.99
C ALA A 94 -0.29 16.79 -0.27
N MET A 95 -1.14 15.93 -0.85
CA MET A 95 -2.02 16.29 -1.97
C MET A 95 -3.12 17.27 -1.56
N SER A 96 -3.63 17.19 -0.33
CA SER A 96 -4.57 18.18 0.21
C SER A 96 -3.91 19.54 0.34
N ASP A 97 -2.71 19.58 0.91
CA ASP A 97 -1.94 20.82 1.09
C ASP A 97 -1.52 21.44 -0.25
N ALA A 98 -1.16 20.60 -1.23
CA ALA A 98 -0.85 21.05 -2.58
C ALA A 98 -2.09 21.66 -3.28
N ARG A 99 -3.30 21.13 -3.04
CA ARG A 99 -4.54 21.72 -3.58
C ARG A 99 -4.89 23.04 -2.89
N ALA A 100 -4.75 23.11 -1.57
CA ALA A 100 -4.91 24.38 -0.84
C ALA A 100 -3.88 25.42 -1.32
N THR A 101 -2.69 24.97 -1.70
CA THR A 101 -1.67 25.78 -2.36
C THR A 101 -2.14 26.31 -3.72
N ASP A 102 -2.70 25.44 -4.55
CA ASP A 102 -3.25 25.84 -5.85
C ASP A 102 -4.37 26.86 -5.75
N GLU A 103 -5.17 26.85 -4.67
CA GLU A 103 -6.22 27.84 -4.44
C GLU A 103 -5.66 29.24 -4.12
N ARG A 104 -4.52 29.34 -3.44
CA ARG A 104 -3.88 30.63 -3.07
C ARG A 104 -2.96 31.21 -4.14
N LEU A 105 -2.38 30.39 -5.03
CA LEU A 105 -1.41 30.85 -6.03
C LEU A 105 -1.95 31.95 -6.98
N PRO A 106 -3.20 31.90 -7.46
CA PRO A 106 -3.76 32.94 -8.32
C PRO A 106 -3.80 34.33 -7.69
N GLU A 107 -3.96 34.44 -6.37
CA GLU A 107 -3.92 35.74 -5.65
C GLU A 107 -2.55 36.42 -5.75
N MET A 108 -1.50 35.64 -5.98
CA MET A 108 -0.12 36.10 -6.17
C MET A 108 0.25 36.24 -7.66
N GLY A 109 -0.69 36.02 -8.59
CA GLY A 109 -0.44 36.03 -10.04
C GLY A 109 0.42 34.87 -10.52
N ILE A 110 0.40 33.73 -9.82
CA ILE A 110 1.16 32.51 -10.14
C ILE A 110 0.17 31.43 -10.62
N ASP A 111 0.53 30.70 -11.66
CA ASP A 111 -0.29 29.59 -12.17
C ASP A 111 -0.37 28.44 -11.13
N PRO A 112 -1.56 27.88 -10.88
CA PRO A 112 -1.73 26.77 -9.94
C PRO A 112 -1.25 25.44 -10.56
N ASP A 113 -0.18 24.87 -10.01
CA ASP A 113 0.41 23.61 -10.50
C ASP A 113 1.06 22.74 -9.41
N ALA A 114 0.84 23.07 -8.13
CA ALA A 114 1.46 22.37 -7.01
C ALA A 114 0.98 20.91 -6.91
N ALA A 115 -0.32 20.65 -7.05
CA ALA A 115 -0.86 19.29 -6.96
C ALA A 115 -0.42 18.41 -8.14
N GLU A 116 -0.29 18.97 -9.34
CA GLU A 116 0.21 18.23 -10.50
C GLU A 116 1.72 17.97 -10.38
N THR A 117 2.49 18.96 -9.94
CA THR A 117 3.93 18.81 -9.69
C THR A 117 4.20 17.72 -8.64
N LEU A 118 3.44 17.68 -7.53
CA LEU A 118 3.57 16.62 -6.53
C LEU A 118 3.24 15.23 -7.11
N ARG A 119 2.18 15.13 -7.91
CA ARG A 119 1.80 13.87 -8.59
C ARG A 119 2.90 13.40 -9.55
N ALA A 120 3.46 14.31 -10.34
CA ALA A 120 4.55 14.02 -11.26
C ALA A 120 5.79 13.54 -10.50
N ALA A 121 6.16 14.23 -9.41
CA ALA A 121 7.27 13.84 -8.54
C ALA A 121 7.07 12.43 -7.95
N GLN A 122 5.86 12.11 -7.46
CA GLN A 122 5.57 10.79 -6.89
C GLN A 122 5.70 9.67 -7.95
N ARG A 123 5.19 9.88 -9.17
CA ARG A 123 5.32 8.92 -10.27
C ARG A 123 6.77 8.71 -10.70
N ALA A 124 7.53 9.80 -10.80
CA ALA A 124 8.95 9.73 -11.12
C ALA A 124 9.74 8.98 -10.03
N TRP A 125 9.41 9.22 -8.76
CA TRP A 125 10.00 8.51 -7.64
C TRP A 125 9.72 6.99 -7.68
N ILE A 126 8.49 6.56 -7.99
CA ILE A 126 8.16 5.12 -8.14
C ILE A 126 9.04 4.49 -9.22
N ALA A 127 9.14 5.13 -10.40
CA ALA A 127 9.96 4.63 -11.49
C ALA A 127 11.44 4.55 -11.11
N TYR A 128 11.94 5.56 -10.38
CA TYR A 128 13.31 5.56 -9.86
C TYR A 128 13.56 4.44 -8.85
N ARG A 129 12.67 4.26 -7.86
CA ARG A 129 12.75 3.18 -6.86
C ARG A 129 12.84 1.83 -7.54
N ASP A 130 11.90 1.54 -8.44
CA ASP A 130 11.82 0.23 -9.08
C ASP A 130 13.06 -0.03 -9.94
N ALA A 131 13.54 0.98 -10.69
CA ALA A 131 14.76 0.87 -11.49
C ALA A 131 16.03 0.68 -10.62
N GLU A 132 16.15 1.41 -9.52
CA GLU A 132 17.31 1.34 -8.64
C GLU A 132 17.36 0.01 -7.89
N CYS A 133 16.24 -0.44 -7.33
CA CYS A 133 16.19 -1.74 -6.67
C CYS A 133 16.45 -2.88 -7.66
N GLN A 134 15.93 -2.80 -8.88
CA GLN A 134 16.25 -3.77 -9.94
C GLN A 134 17.74 -3.75 -10.32
N ARG A 135 18.37 -2.58 -10.39
CA ARG A 135 19.82 -2.44 -10.64
C ARG A 135 20.63 -3.16 -9.56
N LEU A 136 20.25 -2.99 -8.28
CA LEU A 136 20.90 -3.66 -7.16
C LEU A 136 20.66 -5.18 -7.17
N TYR A 137 19.46 -5.64 -7.54
CA TYR A 137 19.18 -7.06 -7.74
C TYR A 137 20.09 -7.68 -8.80
N VAL A 138 20.21 -7.03 -9.98
CA VAL A 138 21.06 -7.50 -11.08
C VAL A 138 22.54 -7.48 -10.68
N ALA A 139 23.00 -6.47 -9.95
CA ALA A 139 24.37 -6.40 -9.46
C ALA A 139 24.74 -7.56 -8.51
N ASN A 140 23.75 -8.22 -7.91
CA ASN A 140 23.92 -9.34 -6.98
C ASN A 140 23.49 -10.70 -7.59
N SER A 141 23.54 -10.83 -8.92
CA SER A 141 22.99 -11.99 -9.65
C SER A 141 23.60 -13.35 -9.27
N GLU A 142 24.79 -13.38 -8.67
CA GLU A 142 25.55 -14.60 -8.38
C GLU A 142 25.04 -15.41 -7.18
N GLY A 143 24.10 -14.89 -6.39
CA GLY A 143 23.61 -15.56 -5.19
C GLY A 143 22.19 -15.23 -4.80
N THR A 144 21.65 -15.94 -3.80
CA THR A 144 20.31 -15.71 -3.26
C THR A 144 20.20 -14.38 -2.50
N ILE A 145 21.34 -13.80 -2.08
CA ILE A 145 21.41 -12.49 -1.40
C ILE A 145 20.70 -11.37 -2.17
N ARG A 146 20.60 -11.47 -3.50
CA ARG A 146 19.85 -10.52 -4.34
C ARG A 146 18.41 -10.29 -3.90
N SER A 147 17.73 -11.29 -3.33
CA SER A 147 16.36 -11.12 -2.84
C SER A 147 16.32 -10.20 -1.61
N ILE A 148 17.27 -10.36 -0.68
CA ILE A 148 17.41 -9.48 0.48
C ILE A 148 17.76 -8.07 0.03
N VAL A 149 18.73 -7.93 -0.87
CA VAL A 149 19.16 -6.60 -1.38
C VAL A 149 17.99 -5.86 -2.03
N TYR A 150 17.19 -6.55 -2.84
CA TYR A 150 16.01 -5.96 -3.48
C TYR A 150 14.94 -5.57 -2.46
N ALA A 151 14.59 -6.46 -1.53
CA ALA A 151 13.60 -6.19 -0.50
C ALA A 151 14.03 -5.05 0.43
N SER A 152 15.30 -5.01 0.83
CA SER A 152 15.88 -3.95 1.65
C SER A 152 15.82 -2.60 0.94
N CYS A 153 16.16 -2.55 -0.35
CA CYS A 153 16.03 -1.34 -1.17
C CYS A 153 14.58 -0.83 -1.21
N LEU A 154 13.61 -1.72 -1.47
CA LEU A 154 12.20 -1.34 -1.50
C LEU A 154 11.71 -0.81 -0.15
N ASN A 155 12.08 -1.49 0.95
CA ASN A 155 11.71 -1.06 2.31
C ASN A 155 12.28 0.32 2.62
N GLU A 156 13.59 0.48 2.48
CA GLU A 156 14.31 1.73 2.78
C GLU A 156 13.78 2.92 1.98
N MET A 157 13.60 2.75 0.66
CA MET A 157 13.14 3.84 -0.20
C MET A 157 11.68 4.20 0.07
N THR A 158 10.82 3.22 0.36
CA THR A 158 9.40 3.46 0.69
C THR A 158 9.29 4.19 2.04
N ALA A 159 10.06 3.76 3.04
CA ALA A 159 10.13 4.43 4.34
C ALA A 159 10.61 5.88 4.21
N ARG A 160 11.73 6.12 3.53
CA ARG A 160 12.26 7.47 3.30
C ARG A 160 11.26 8.37 2.59
N ARG A 161 10.54 7.84 1.59
CA ARG A 161 9.53 8.62 0.90
C ARG A 161 8.34 8.97 1.80
N ALA A 162 7.93 8.06 2.68
CA ALA A 162 6.92 8.36 3.69
C ALA A 162 7.39 9.48 4.61
N ILE A 163 8.66 9.46 5.04
CA ILE A 163 9.28 10.49 5.89
C ILE A 163 9.34 11.85 5.16
N ASP A 164 9.75 11.87 3.89
CA ASP A 164 9.80 13.09 3.07
C ASP A 164 8.43 13.76 2.93
N LEU A 165 7.34 12.98 2.96
CA LEU A 165 5.97 13.46 2.83
C LEU A 165 5.28 13.69 4.20
N ARG A 166 6.02 13.74 5.31
CA ARG A 166 5.40 14.01 6.62
C ARG A 166 4.58 15.31 6.58
N PRO A 167 3.41 15.36 7.25
CA PRO A 167 2.63 16.59 7.36
C PRO A 167 3.48 17.73 7.89
N GLN A 168 3.40 18.88 7.25
CA GLN A 168 4.09 20.08 7.72
C GLN A 168 3.14 20.82 8.66
N GLU A 169 3.54 21.06 9.91
CA GLU A 169 2.82 22.01 10.76
C GLU A 169 3.09 23.42 10.20
N MET A 170 2.13 23.94 9.42
CA MET A 170 2.14 25.30 8.87
C MET A 170 1.25 26.24 9.67
#